data_AF-F4H2R8-F1
#
_entry.id   AF-F4H2R8-F1
#
_cell.length_a   1.000
_cell.length_b   1.000
_cell.length_c   1.000
_cell.angle_alpha   90.00
_cell.angle_beta   90.00
_cell.angle_gamma   90.00
#
_symmetry.space_group_name_H-M   'P 1'
#
loop_
_entity.id
_entity.type
_entity.pdbx_description
1 polymer ?
#
loop_
_entity_poly.entity_id
_entity_poly.type
_entity_poly.pdbx_seq_one_letter_code
_entity_poly.pdbx_strand_id
1 'polypeptide(L)' 'MSTFADVLRETDRGLRPAVVAARLGLSLDVVTAALDHAAAVGLVVRPAGGCSTCAPAPVRPVGCAGCPFATGG' A
#
# COMPACT_ATOMS: atom_id res chain seq x y z
N MET A 1 -2.58 16.38 -19.13
CA MET A 1 -2.93 15.45 -18.03
C MET A 1 -1.67 14.71 -17.65
N SER A 2 -1.34 14.60 -16.37
CA SER A 2 -0.12 13.90 -15.91
C SER A 2 -0.48 12.53 -15.37
N THR A 3 0.24 11.51 -15.84
CA THR A 3 0.09 10.12 -15.38
C THR A 3 0.21 10.00 -13.87
N PHE A 4 1.08 10.80 -13.25
CA PHE A 4 1.24 10.87 -11.80
C PHE A 4 -0.03 11.35 -11.08
N ALA A 5 -0.68 12.41 -11.58
CA ALA A 5 -1.93 12.90 -10.98
C ALA A 5 -3.07 11.88 -11.13
N ASP A 6 -3.11 11.16 -12.25
CA ASP A 6 -4.11 10.12 -12.48
C ASP A 6 -3.92 8.93 -11.53
N VAL A 7 -2.66 8.51 -11.28
CA VAL A 7 -2.33 7.48 -10.28
C VAL A 7 -2.79 7.88 -8.88
N LEU A 8 -2.48 9.12 -8.46
CA LEU A 8 -2.90 9.62 -7.15
C LEU A 8 -4.42 9.68 -7.03
N ARG A 9 -5.12 10.19 -8.06
CA ARG A 9 -6.58 10.31 -8.06
C ARG A 9 -7.28 8.95 -7.94
N GLU A 10 -6.80 7.94 -8.66
CA GLU A 10 -7.39 6.60 -8.57
C GLU A 10 -7.04 5.91 -7.24
N THR A 11 -5.88 6.20 -6.65
CA THR A 11 -5.49 5.65 -5.35
C THR A 11 -6.25 6.30 -4.19
N ASP A 12 -6.55 7.60 -4.28
CA ASP A 12 -7.36 8.34 -3.30
C ASP A 12 -8.79 7.78 -3.18
N ARG A 13 -9.29 7.13 -4.25
CA ARG A 13 -10.55 6.37 -4.24
C ARG A 13 -10.46 5.05 -3.48
N GLY A 14 -9.33 4.74 -2.85
CA GLY A 14 -9.08 3.50 -2.13
C GLY A 14 -8.76 2.31 -3.04
N LEU A 15 -8.46 2.53 -4.33
CA LEU A 15 -8.07 1.45 -5.22
C LEU A 15 -6.68 0.93 -4.88
N ARG A 16 -6.51 -0.39 -4.98
CA ARG A 16 -5.20 -1.02 -4.80
C ARG A 16 -4.29 -0.69 -5.98
N PRO A 17 -2.96 -0.57 -5.79
CA PRO A 17 -2.01 -0.25 -6.85
C PRO A 17 -2.11 -1.15 -8.10
N ALA A 18 -2.36 -2.44 -7.93
CA ALA A 18 -2.57 -3.39 -9.04
C ALA A 18 -3.81 -3.06 -9.88
N VAL A 19 -4.89 -2.60 -9.25
CA VAL A 19 -6.13 -2.20 -9.94
C VAL A 19 -5.91 -0.87 -10.68
N VAL A 20 -5.18 0.07 -10.07
CA VAL A 20 -4.81 1.35 -10.69
C VAL A 20 -3.93 1.11 -11.93
N ALA A 21 -2.93 0.22 -11.83
CA ALA A 21 -2.07 -0.16 -12.93
C ALA A 21 -2.86 -0.72 -14.13
N ALA A 22 -3.76 -1.68 -13.87
CA ALA A 22 -4.61 -2.25 -14.91
C ALA A 22 -5.54 -1.21 -15.56
N ARG A 23 -6.09 -0.28 -14.76
CA ARG A 23 -7.02 0.75 -15.25
C ARG A 23 -6.35 1.83 -16.08
N LEU A 24 -5.10 2.18 -15.73
CA LEU A 24 -4.32 3.21 -16.42
C LEU A 24 -3.43 2.62 -17.54
N GLY A 25 -3.40 1.30 -17.72
CA GLY A 25 -2.53 0.64 -18.69
C GLY A 25 -1.04 0.78 -18.36
N LEU A 26 -0.70 0.91 -17.07
CA LEU A 26 0.66 1.08 -16.57
C LEU A 26 1.17 -0.22 -15.95
N SER A 27 2.51 -0.36 -15.85
CA SER A 27 3.08 -1.44 -15.04
C SER A 27 2.88 -1.18 -13.55
N LEU A 28 2.80 -2.25 -12.77
CA LEU A 28 2.70 -2.15 -11.31
C LEU A 28 3.90 -1.42 -10.72
N ASP A 29 5.10 -1.64 -11.27
CA ASP A 29 6.33 -1.01 -10.79
C ASP A 29 6.29 0.51 -10.93
N VAL A 30 5.74 1.03 -12.05
CA VAL A 30 5.60 2.47 -12.29
C VAL A 30 4.60 3.09 -11.30
N VAL A 31 3.48 2.42 -11.06
CA VAL A 31 2.48 2.89 -10.07
C VAL A 31 3.08 2.87 -8.67
N THR A 32 3.83 1.84 -8.32
CA THR A 32 4.47 1.71 -7.00
C THR A 32 5.54 2.77 -6.80
N ALA A 33 6.40 3.02 -7.79
CA ALA A 33 7.40 4.08 -7.74
C ALA A 33 6.77 5.48 -7.63
N ALA A 34 5.66 5.74 -8.33
CA ALA A 34 4.91 6.98 -8.20
C ALA A 34 4.37 7.17 -6.78
N LEU A 35 3.79 6.12 -6.19
CA LEU A 35 3.27 6.18 -4.82
C LEU A 35 4.38 6.32 -3.77
N ASP A 36 5.53 5.66 -3.96
CA ASP A 36 6.68 5.81 -3.08
C ASP A 36 7.27 7.23 -3.15
N HIS A 37 7.36 7.81 -4.35
CA HIS A 37 7.76 9.21 -4.51
C HIS A 37 6.76 10.14 -3.81
N ALA A 38 5.46 9.92 -4.02
CA ALA A 38 4.40 10.72 -3.42
C ALA A 38 4.40 10.62 -1.88
N ALA A 39 4.71 9.45 -1.32
CA ALA A 39 4.91 9.29 0.12
C ALA A 39 6.16 10.04 0.61
N ALA A 40 7.27 9.97 -0.14
CA ALA A 40 8.50 10.67 0.21
C ALA A 40 8.34 12.20 0.24
N VAL A 41 7.50 12.76 -0.63
CA VAL A 41 7.19 14.21 -0.64
C VAL A 41 5.98 14.58 0.24
N GLY A 42 5.42 13.63 1.00
CA GLY A 42 4.34 13.87 1.94
C GLY A 42 2.95 14.06 1.33
N LEU A 43 2.75 13.67 0.07
CA LEU A 43 1.46 13.74 -0.62
C LEU A 43 0.53 12.56 -0.30
N VAL A 44 1.06 11.45 0.21
CA VAL A 44 0.28 10.26 0.57
C VAL A 44 0.80 9.68 1.87
N VAL A 45 -0.11 9.34 2.78
CA VAL A 45 0.23 8.60 4.00
C VAL A 45 0.12 7.12 3.67
N ARG A 46 1.27 6.46 3.48
CA ARG A 46 1.30 5.01 3.49
C ARG A 46 1.08 4.56 4.94
N PRO A 47 0.09 3.70 5.25
CA PRO A 47 -0.06 3.19 6.60
C PRO A 47 1.25 2.50 6.99
N ALA A 48 1.95 3.05 7.97
CA ALA A 48 3.28 2.61 8.41
C ALA A 48 3.28 1.23 9.09
N GLY A 49 2.13 0.56 9.18
CA GLY A 49 1.96 -0.70 9.90
C GLY A 49 1.64 -1.85 8.97
N GLY A 50 2.64 -2.39 8.28
CA GLY A 50 2.56 -3.77 7.83
C GLY A 50 2.71 -4.68 9.06
N CYS A 51 1.95 -5.76 9.13
CA CYS A 51 2.06 -6.76 10.21
C CYS A 51 3.38 -7.58 10.15
N SER A 52 4.36 -7.15 9.35
CA SER A 52 5.64 -7.83 9.11
C SER A 52 6.57 -7.82 10.33
N THR A 53 6.37 -6.90 11.28
CA THR A 53 7.11 -6.86 12.55
C THR A 53 6.42 -7.64 13.68
N CYS A 54 5.20 -8.13 13.45
CA CYS A 54 4.49 -8.93 14.43
C CYS A 54 5.00 -10.38 14.36
N ALA A 55 5.58 -10.86 15.47
CA ALA A 55 5.97 -12.26 15.59
C ALA A 55 4.73 -13.18 15.42
N PRO A 56 4.88 -14.36 14.79
CA PRO A 56 3.85 -15.39 14.82
C PRO A 56 3.52 -15.79 16.27
N ALA A 57 2.28 -16.20 16.52
CA ALA A 57 1.79 -16.59 17.85
C ALA A 57 2.72 -17.65 18.50
N PRO A 58 2.85 -17.72 19.85
CA PRO A 58 1.90 -17.25 20.87
C PRO A 58 2.20 -15.90 21.53
N VAL A 59 3.38 -15.29 21.29
CA VAL A 59 3.76 -14.03 21.95
C VAL A 59 3.42 -12.84 21.04
N ARG A 60 2.15 -12.42 21.02
CA ARG A 60 1.72 -11.22 20.29
C ARG A 60 1.63 -10.01 21.23
N PRO A 61 2.35 -8.91 20.95
CA PRO A 61 2.11 -7.63 21.61
C PRO A 61 0.67 -7.15 21.34
N VAL A 62 0.07 -6.40 22.27
CA VAL A 62 -1.30 -5.86 22.15
C VAL A 62 -1.48 -5.03 20.86
N GLY A 63 -0.42 -4.36 20.40
CA GLY A 63 -0.43 -3.61 19.13
C GLY A 63 -0.62 -4.46 17.86
N CYS A 64 -0.48 -5.78 17.94
CA CYS A 64 -0.62 -6.72 16.81
C CYS A 64 -2.00 -7.43 16.78
N ALA A 65 -2.96 -7.03 17.63
CA ALA A 65 -4.26 -7.69 17.74
C ALA A 65 -5.14 -7.61 16.47
N GLY A 66 -4.90 -6.62 15.60
CA GLY A 66 -5.64 -6.42 14.34
C GLY A 66 -5.01 -7.06 13.09
N CYS A 67 -3.93 -7.83 13.24
CA CYS A 67 -3.14 -8.31 12.11
C CYS A 67 -3.67 -9.65 11.52
N PRO A 68 -3.96 -9.70 10.20
CA PRO A 68 -4.68 -10.81 9.56
C PRO A 68 -3.85 -12.08 9.32
N PHE A 69 -2.55 -12.13 9.68
CA PHE A 69 -1.75 -13.35 9.53
C PHE A 69 -2.02 -14.33 10.67
N ALA A 70 -3.23 -14.87 10.68
CA ALA A 70 -3.60 -16.08 11.40
C ALA A 70 -3.97 -17.17 10.39
N THR A 71 -3.08 -17.47 9.44
CA THR A 71 -2.98 -18.75 8.70
C THR A 71 -1.85 -18.63 7.70
N GLY A 72 -0.73 -19.28 7.99
CA GLY A 72 0.35 -19.44 7.03
C GLY A 72 -0.04 -20.40 5.92
N GLY A 73 0.47 -20.12 4.73
CA GLY A 73 0.75 -21.07 3.66
C GLY A 73 2.15 -20.77 3.16
#